data_AF-A0A359CAW7-F1
#
_entry.id   AF-A0A359CAW7-F1
#
_cell.length_a   1.000
_cell.length_b   1.000
_cell.length_c   1.000
_cell.angle_alpha   90.00
_cell.angle_beta   90.00
_cell.angle_gamma   90.00
#
_symmetry.space_group_name_H-M   'P 1'
#
loop_
_entity.id
_entity.type
_entity.pdbx_description
1 polymer ?
#
loop_
_entity_poly.entity_id
_entity_poly.type
_entity_poly.pdbx_seq_one_letter_code
_entity_poly.pdbx_strand_id
1 'polypeptide(L)'
;MAASKKHAADFDMKQVDRGRYLSMTSGCNDCHTPGYLLSEGKVAENLWLTGDRLGWRGPWGTTYAPNLRLFVKGMTEEQWVAIARTLKTRPPMPWFNLNKMHAEDLKALYQFIRYLGPGGEAAPAYVPPDQEPKTPYALFPSPPKGDRK
;
A
#
# COMPACT_ATOMS: atom_id res chain seq x y z
N MET A 1 4.55 26.05 -10.59
CA MET A 1 4.35 26.25 -9.14
C MET A 1 2.91 26.59 -8.73
N ALA A 2 2.07 27.23 -9.57
CA ALA A 2 0.69 27.57 -9.19
C ALA A 2 -0.27 26.36 -9.06
N ALA A 3 -0.12 25.33 -9.90
CA ALA A 3 -0.97 24.13 -9.86
C ALA A 3 -0.80 23.30 -8.56
N SER A 4 0.42 23.19 -8.04
CA SER A 4 0.71 22.48 -6.78
C SER A 4 0.13 23.19 -5.55
N LYS A 5 0.07 24.54 -5.57
CA LYS A 5 -0.54 25.34 -4.50
C LYS A 5 -2.06 25.24 -4.49
N LYS A 6 -2.70 25.20 -5.68
CA LYS A 6 -4.15 24.98 -5.79
C LYS A 6 -4.54 23.58 -5.32
N HIS A 7 -3.80 22.56 -5.74
CA HIS A 7 -4.02 21.18 -5.32
C HIS A 7 -3.93 21.00 -3.80
N ALA A 8 -3.02 21.71 -3.11
CA ALA A 8 -2.94 21.67 -1.65
C ALA A 8 -4.07 22.44 -0.94
N ALA A 9 -4.66 23.46 -1.58
CA ALA A 9 -5.74 24.26 -0.98
C ALA A 9 -7.08 23.51 -0.91
N ASP A 10 -7.22 22.41 -1.65
CA ASP A 10 -8.43 21.59 -1.70
C ASP A 10 -8.50 20.52 -0.59
N PHE A 11 -7.46 20.41 0.26
CA PHE A 11 -7.38 19.40 1.32
C PHE A 11 -7.23 20.02 2.71
N ASP A 12 -7.83 19.38 3.72
CA ASP A 12 -7.48 19.64 5.12
C ASP A 12 -6.09 19.06 5.41
N MET A 13 -5.09 19.95 5.50
CA MET A 13 -3.71 19.55 5.71
C MET A 13 -3.49 18.80 7.03
N LYS A 14 -4.32 18.97 8.06
CA LYS A 14 -4.18 18.17 9.30
C LYS A 14 -4.49 16.70 9.03
N GLN A 15 -5.50 16.42 8.22
CA GLN A 15 -5.83 15.05 7.80
C GLN A 15 -4.75 14.48 6.88
N VAL A 16 -4.26 15.28 5.93
CA VAL A 16 -3.17 14.88 5.03
C VAL A 16 -1.91 14.55 5.82
N ASP A 17 -1.51 15.38 6.78
CA ASP A 17 -0.32 15.18 7.61
C ASP A 17 -0.47 13.94 8.51
N ARG A 18 -1.67 13.72 9.08
CA ARG A 18 -1.98 12.49 9.83
C ARG A 18 -1.89 11.25 8.94
N GLY A 19 -2.45 11.30 7.73
CA GLY A 19 -2.37 10.20 6.77
C GLY A 19 -0.94 9.93 6.31
N ARG A 20 -0.16 10.98 6.06
CA ARG A 20 1.28 10.88 5.75
C ARG A 20 2.00 10.15 6.88
N TYR A 21 1.82 10.60 8.12
CA TYR A 21 2.40 9.97 9.31
C TYR A 21 2.02 8.48 9.39
N LEU A 22 0.73 8.15 9.30
CA LEU A 22 0.24 6.78 9.36
C LEU A 22 0.82 5.90 8.25
N SER A 23 0.98 6.43 7.04
CA SER A 23 1.55 5.69 5.90
C SER A 23 3.00 5.27 6.12
N MET A 24 3.76 6.07 6.88
CA MET A 24 5.13 5.77 7.29
C MET A 24 5.15 4.80 8.47
N THR A 25 4.48 5.14 9.57
CA THR A 25 4.62 4.40 10.83
C THR A 25 3.89 3.07 10.85
N SER A 26 2.89 2.89 9.98
CA SER A 26 2.16 1.63 9.84
C SER A 26 2.72 0.73 8.74
N GLY A 27 3.86 1.11 8.14
CA GLY A 27 4.56 0.31 7.13
C GLY A 27 3.87 0.23 5.76
N CYS A 28 2.95 1.15 5.44
CA CYS A 28 2.28 1.13 4.14
C CYS A 28 3.28 1.35 3.00
N ASN A 29 4.19 2.31 3.17
CA ASN A 29 5.21 2.61 2.16
C ASN A 29 6.19 1.45 1.92
N ASP A 30 6.49 0.65 2.94
CA ASP A 30 7.48 -0.44 2.86
C ASP A 30 7.16 -1.44 1.73
N CYS A 31 5.88 -1.64 1.46
CA CYS A 31 5.41 -2.50 0.37
C CYS A 31 4.84 -1.69 -0.80
N HIS A 32 4.11 -0.59 -0.55
CA HIS A 32 3.38 0.13 -1.59
C HIS A 32 4.15 1.28 -2.24
N THR A 33 5.45 1.44 -1.96
CA THR A 33 6.31 2.46 -2.58
C THR A 33 7.59 1.80 -3.10
N PRO A 34 7.92 1.91 -4.39
CA PRO A 34 9.09 1.24 -4.95
C PRO A 34 10.37 1.64 -4.22
N GLY A 35 11.09 0.64 -3.70
CA GLY A 35 12.39 0.83 -3.05
C GLY A 35 12.37 1.52 -1.68
N TYR A 36 11.20 1.78 -1.09
CA TYR A 36 11.11 2.48 0.19
C TYR A 36 11.79 1.72 1.34
N LEU A 37 11.49 0.42 1.46
CA LEU A 37 12.07 -0.45 2.49
C LEU A 37 13.60 -0.52 2.37
N LEU A 38 14.13 -0.68 1.16
CA LEU A 38 15.58 -0.84 0.93
C LEU A 38 16.36 0.48 1.03
N SER A 39 15.68 1.62 0.88
CA SER A 39 16.29 2.94 0.97
C SER A 39 16.14 3.58 2.35
N GLU A 40 15.68 2.84 3.36
CA GLU A 40 15.42 3.37 4.71
C GLU A 40 14.44 4.56 4.68
N GLY A 41 13.43 4.49 3.80
CA GLY A 41 12.43 5.54 3.61
C GLY A 41 12.90 6.77 2.82
N LYS A 42 14.11 6.75 2.24
CA LYS A 42 14.69 7.86 1.46
C LYS A 42 14.17 7.88 0.01
N VAL A 43 12.85 7.83 -0.15
CA VAL A 43 12.15 8.02 -1.43
C VAL A 43 11.39 9.33 -1.39
N ALA A 44 11.44 10.11 -2.47
CA ALA A 44 10.68 11.36 -2.57
C ALA A 44 9.16 11.12 -2.43
N GLU A 45 8.48 11.95 -1.62
CA GLU A 45 7.05 11.79 -1.28
C GLU A 45 6.14 11.72 -2.51
N ASN A 46 6.48 12.46 -3.58
CA ASN A 46 5.71 12.44 -4.82
C ASN A 46 5.67 11.06 -5.50
N LEU A 47 6.53 10.11 -5.12
CA LEU A 47 6.55 8.73 -5.63
C LEU A 47 5.86 7.72 -4.69
N TRP A 48 5.45 8.13 -3.49
CA TRP A 48 4.89 7.22 -2.49
C TRP A 48 3.56 6.60 -2.92
N LEU A 49 3.29 5.38 -2.44
CA LEU A 49 2.03 4.65 -2.58
C LEU A 49 1.65 4.32 -4.03
N THR A 50 2.65 4.26 -4.92
CA THR A 50 2.51 3.92 -6.36
C THR A 50 2.55 2.42 -6.65
N GLY A 51 2.56 1.57 -5.61
CA GLY A 51 2.66 0.11 -5.72
C GLY A 51 4.12 -0.34 -5.85
N ASP A 52 4.33 -1.64 -6.09
CA ASP A 52 5.67 -2.16 -6.39
C ASP A 52 5.60 -3.32 -7.39
N ARG A 53 6.68 -3.50 -8.15
CA ARG A 53 6.90 -4.63 -9.04
C ARG A 53 7.68 -5.76 -8.36
N LEU A 54 8.31 -5.50 -7.22
CA LEU A 54 8.91 -6.52 -6.36
C LEU A 54 7.81 -7.47 -5.85
N GLY A 55 7.95 -8.75 -6.14
CA GLY A 55 7.04 -9.79 -5.66
C GLY A 55 7.35 -10.23 -4.24
N TRP A 56 6.33 -10.69 -3.52
CA TRP A 56 6.46 -11.36 -2.23
C TRP A 56 5.98 -12.80 -2.37
N ARG A 57 6.94 -13.73 -2.42
CA ARG A 57 6.70 -15.15 -2.74
C ARG A 57 6.74 -16.01 -1.48
N GLY A 58 5.76 -16.88 -1.32
CA GLY A 58 5.73 -17.92 -0.30
C GLY A 58 4.83 -19.08 -0.71
N PRO A 59 4.46 -19.99 0.20
CA PRO A 59 3.57 -21.12 -0.11
C PRO A 59 2.21 -20.73 -0.71
N TRP A 60 1.78 -19.47 -0.52
CA TRP A 60 0.55 -18.91 -1.08
C TRP A 60 0.70 -18.38 -2.53
N GLY A 61 1.88 -18.47 -3.13
CA GLY A 61 2.20 -17.87 -4.43
C GLY A 61 2.96 -16.55 -4.29
N THR A 62 2.95 -15.75 -5.35
CA THR A 62 3.63 -14.44 -5.40
C THR A 62 2.60 -13.32 -5.48
N THR A 63 2.63 -12.42 -4.52
CA THR A 63 1.76 -11.23 -4.45
C THR A 63 2.57 -9.97 -4.70
N TYR A 64 1.90 -8.94 -5.18
CA TYR A 64 2.48 -7.62 -5.46
C TYR A 64 1.67 -6.58 -4.72
N ALA A 65 2.33 -5.57 -4.16
CA ALA A 65 1.66 -4.47 -3.50
C ALA A 65 0.96 -3.60 -4.56
N PRO A 66 -0.37 -3.47 -4.54
CA PRO A 66 -1.08 -2.66 -5.53
C PRO A 66 -0.74 -1.19 -5.39
N ASN A 67 -0.85 -0.46 -6.50
CA ASN A 67 -0.81 0.99 -6.50
C ASN A 67 -2.04 1.55 -5.76
N LEU A 68 -1.84 2.13 -4.58
CA LEU A 68 -2.94 2.60 -3.73
C LEU A 68 -3.61 3.84 -4.33
N ARG A 69 -2.86 4.68 -5.05
CA ARG A 69 -3.43 5.84 -5.77
C ARG A 69 -4.42 5.42 -6.85
N LEU A 70 -4.13 4.33 -7.55
CA LEU A 70 -5.05 3.72 -8.51
C LEU A 70 -6.17 2.95 -7.81
N PHE A 71 -5.89 2.27 -6.71
CA PHE A 71 -6.88 1.51 -5.96
C PHE A 71 -8.02 2.40 -5.47
N VAL A 72 -7.71 3.53 -4.83
CA VAL A 72 -8.76 4.44 -4.31
C VAL A 72 -9.37 5.32 -5.40
N LYS A 73 -8.91 5.23 -6.65
CA LYS A 73 -9.40 6.07 -7.75
C LYS A 73 -10.86 5.72 -8.04
N GLY A 74 -11.74 6.71 -7.88
CA GLY A 74 -13.17 6.55 -8.15
C GLY A 74 -13.97 5.96 -6.98
N MET A 75 -13.33 5.74 -5.82
CA MET A 75 -14.03 5.41 -4.57
C MET A 75 -14.32 6.70 -3.79
N THR A 76 -15.43 6.71 -3.04
CA THR A 76 -15.64 7.73 -2.01
C THR A 76 -14.88 7.38 -0.73
N GLU A 77 -14.74 8.35 0.18
CA GLU A 77 -14.10 8.12 1.48
C GLU A 77 -14.86 7.06 2.30
N GLU A 78 -16.18 7.07 2.26
CA GLU A 78 -17.04 6.11 2.96
C GLU A 78 -16.86 4.69 2.40
N GLN A 79 -16.79 4.57 1.07
CA GLN A 79 -16.50 3.30 0.41
C GLN A 79 -15.13 2.77 0.80
N TRP A 80 -14.12 3.64 0.82
CA TRP A 80 -12.80 3.29 1.32
C TRP A 80 -12.85 2.78 2.75
N VAL A 81 -13.48 3.50 3.68
CA VAL A 81 -13.57 3.08 5.09
C VAL A 81 -14.27 1.73 5.21
N ALA A 82 -15.35 1.49 4.47
CA ALA A 82 -16.06 0.21 4.48
C ALA A 82 -15.20 -0.96 3.98
N ILE A 83 -14.46 -0.75 2.87
CA ILE A 83 -13.53 -1.74 2.34
C ILE A 83 -12.39 -1.98 3.33
N ALA A 84 -11.79 -0.91 3.86
CA ALA A 84 -10.67 -0.93 4.80
C ALA A 84 -10.97 -1.65 6.12
N ARG A 85 -12.25 -1.87 6.45
CA ARG A 85 -12.70 -2.62 7.64
C ARG A 85 -12.79 -4.12 7.43
N THR A 86 -12.95 -4.54 6.18
CA THR A 86 -13.39 -5.90 5.85
C THR A 86 -12.46 -6.61 4.87
N LEU A 87 -11.56 -5.88 4.21
CA LEU A 87 -10.66 -6.44 3.22
C LEU A 87 -9.80 -7.54 3.83
N LYS A 88 -9.60 -8.58 3.03
CA LYS A 88 -8.68 -9.67 3.29
C LYS A 88 -7.85 -9.85 2.03
N THR A 89 -6.55 -9.75 2.19
CA THR A 89 -5.60 -9.92 1.09
C THR A 89 -4.77 -11.18 1.30
N ARG A 90 -4.15 -11.65 0.22
CA ARG A 90 -3.14 -12.69 0.29
C ARG A 90 -1.91 -12.14 1.04
N PRO A 91 -1.13 -12.97 1.74
CA PRO A 91 0.09 -12.53 2.42
C PRO A 91 1.08 -11.83 1.46
N PRO A 92 2.03 -11.02 1.95
CA PRO A 92 2.31 -10.75 3.36
C PRO A 92 1.61 -9.51 3.93
N MET A 93 0.76 -8.83 3.16
CA MET A 93 0.12 -7.59 3.61
C MET A 93 -0.64 -7.81 4.94
N PRO A 94 -0.34 -7.04 6.01
CA PRO A 94 -0.99 -7.19 7.31
C PRO A 94 -2.37 -6.51 7.32
N TRP A 95 -3.29 -6.95 6.47
CA TRP A 95 -4.63 -6.37 6.30
C TRP A 95 -5.42 -6.29 7.62
N PHE A 96 -5.15 -7.18 8.57
CA PHE A 96 -5.81 -7.18 9.87
C PHE A 96 -5.45 -5.94 10.71
N ASN A 97 -4.26 -5.34 10.52
CA ASN A 97 -3.90 -4.08 11.16
C ASN A 97 -4.73 -2.92 10.59
N LEU A 98 -4.87 -2.87 9.25
CA LEU A 98 -5.69 -1.87 8.56
C LEU A 98 -7.16 -1.94 9.04
N ASN A 99 -7.71 -3.15 9.13
CA ASN A 99 -9.08 -3.37 9.63
C ASN A 99 -9.30 -2.86 11.07
N LYS A 100 -8.25 -2.70 11.88
CA LYS A 100 -8.30 -2.28 13.29
C LYS A 100 -8.04 -0.79 13.52
N MET A 101 -7.55 -0.04 12.53
CA MET A 101 -7.29 1.40 12.67
C MET A 101 -8.56 2.17 13.07
N HIS A 102 -8.48 3.33 13.73
CA HIS A 102 -9.70 4.12 13.97
C HIS A 102 -10.29 4.67 12.65
N ALA A 103 -11.58 5.03 12.63
CA ALA A 103 -12.21 5.48 11.38
C ALA A 103 -11.55 6.76 10.87
N GLU A 104 -11.16 7.63 11.79
CA GLU A 104 -10.45 8.88 11.55
C GLU A 104 -9.08 8.64 10.90
N ASP A 105 -8.36 7.60 11.34
CA ASP A 105 -7.07 7.22 10.76
C ASP A 105 -7.23 6.67 9.33
N LEU A 106 -8.29 5.88 9.08
CA LEU A 106 -8.61 5.41 7.73
C LEU A 106 -8.95 6.57 6.79
N LYS A 107 -9.74 7.54 7.26
CA LYS A 107 -10.06 8.76 6.50
C LYS A 107 -8.80 9.58 6.21
N ALA A 108 -7.94 9.78 7.20
CA ALA A 108 -6.67 10.47 7.04
C ALA A 108 -5.78 9.81 5.96
N LEU A 109 -5.66 8.47 5.97
CA LEU A 109 -4.96 7.72 4.92
C LEU A 109 -5.56 7.97 3.54
N TYR A 110 -6.89 7.92 3.41
CA TYR A 110 -7.57 8.21 2.15
C TYR A 110 -7.26 9.63 1.65
N GLN A 111 -7.40 10.63 2.51
CA GLN A 111 -7.10 12.02 2.16
C GLN A 111 -5.65 12.20 1.74
N PHE A 112 -4.70 11.55 2.41
CA PHE A 112 -3.30 11.58 2.01
C PHE A 112 -3.07 10.93 0.64
N ILE A 113 -3.65 9.76 0.36
CA ILE A 113 -3.53 9.11 -0.95
C ILE A 113 -4.13 9.98 -2.06
N ARG A 114 -5.25 10.65 -1.81
CA ARG A 114 -5.87 11.60 -2.75
C ARG A 114 -5.01 12.86 -2.95
N TYR A 115 -4.41 13.38 -1.87
CA TYR A 115 -3.47 14.50 -1.90
C TYR A 115 -2.23 14.19 -2.75
N LEU A 116 -1.69 12.98 -2.68
CA LEU A 116 -0.55 12.58 -3.51
C LEU A 116 -0.85 12.64 -5.03
N GLY A 117 -2.12 12.60 -5.41
CA GLY A 117 -2.55 12.67 -6.81
C GLY A 117 -2.23 11.41 -7.62
N PRO A 118 -2.61 11.38 -8.91
CA PRO A 118 -2.33 10.24 -9.79
C PRO A 118 -0.83 10.03 -9.97
N GLY A 119 -0.39 8.77 -10.02
CA GLY A 119 1.01 8.42 -10.25
C GLY A 119 1.22 6.91 -10.31
N GLY A 120 2.27 6.49 -11.01
CA GLY A 120 2.64 5.08 -11.18
C GLY A 120 1.73 4.30 -12.12
N GLU A 121 1.98 2.99 -12.19
CA GLU A 121 1.25 2.03 -13.02
C GLU A 121 0.56 0.98 -12.15
N ALA A 122 -0.24 0.10 -12.76
CA ALA A 122 -0.78 -1.06 -12.06
C ALA A 122 0.36 -2.03 -11.69
N ALA A 123 0.27 -2.61 -10.49
CA ALA A 123 1.18 -3.66 -10.07
C ALA A 123 0.98 -4.93 -10.92
N PRO A 124 2.01 -5.80 -11.04
CA PRO A 124 1.86 -7.09 -11.71
C PRO A 124 0.74 -7.94 -11.11
N ALA A 125 0.17 -8.83 -11.93
CA ALA A 125 -0.85 -9.77 -11.48
C ALA A 125 -0.26 -10.82 -10.53
N TYR A 126 -1.09 -11.33 -9.63
CA TYR A 126 -0.76 -12.47 -8.77
C TYR A 126 -0.27 -13.68 -9.57
N VAL A 127 0.75 -14.36 -9.06
CA VAL A 127 1.28 -15.59 -9.64
C VAL A 127 1.02 -16.77 -8.68
N PRO A 128 0.30 -17.81 -9.11
CA PRO A 128 0.04 -19.01 -8.31
C PRO A 128 1.30 -19.73 -7.78
N PRO A 129 1.19 -20.56 -6.71
CA PRO A 129 2.35 -21.26 -6.12
C PRO A 129 3.08 -22.19 -7.10
N ASP A 130 2.37 -22.77 -8.06
CA ASP A 130 2.86 -23.69 -9.09
C ASP A 130 3.53 -22.97 -10.28
N GLN A 131 3.57 -21.63 -10.27
CA GLN A 131 4.17 -20.83 -11.34
C GLN A 131 5.31 -19.96 -10.82
N GLU A 132 6.30 -19.74 -11.68
CA GLU A 132 7.45 -18.88 -11.41
C GLU A 132 7.18 -17.44 -11.88
N PRO A 133 7.29 -16.43 -11.01
CA PRO A 133 7.13 -15.04 -11.41
C PRO A 133 8.27 -14.58 -12.32
N LYS A 134 7.97 -13.69 -13.28
CA LYS A 134 8.96 -13.11 -14.20
C LYS A 134 9.68 -11.88 -13.63
N THR A 135 9.27 -11.39 -12.46
CA THR A 135 9.84 -10.23 -11.78
C THR A 135 10.71 -10.68 -10.61
N PRO A 136 11.63 -9.82 -10.13
CA PRO A 136 12.32 -10.05 -8.86
C PRO A 136 11.33 -10.23 -7.71
N TYR A 137 11.67 -11.07 -6.73
CA TYR A 137 10.84 -11.30 -5.55
C TYR A 137 11.66 -11.54 -4.28
N ALA A 138 11.09 -11.13 -3.14
CA ALA A 138 11.49 -11.59 -1.82
C ALA A 138 10.83 -12.95 -1.52
N LEU A 139 11.60 -13.88 -0.94
CA LEU A 139 11.16 -15.25 -0.66
C LEU A 139 10.91 -15.46 0.83
N PHE A 140 9.67 -15.76 1.19
CA PHE A 140 9.31 -16.34 2.48
C PHE A 140 9.50 -17.85 2.39
N PRO A 141 10.44 -18.43 3.14
CA PRO A 141 10.67 -19.86 3.10
C PRO A 141 9.45 -20.62 3.63
N SER A 142 9.20 -21.80 3.07
CA SER A 142 8.25 -22.74 3.66
C SER A 142 8.68 -23.09 5.09
N PRO A 143 7.74 -23.26 6.03
CA PRO A 143 8.05 -23.79 7.35
C PRO A 143 8.82 -25.13 7.21
N PRO A 144 9.75 -25.42 8.13
CA PRO A 144 10.39 -26.74 8.19
C PRO A 144 9.32 -27.84 8.23
N LYS A 145 9.59 -28.98 7.57
CA LYS A 145 8.70 -30.14 7.64
C LYS A 145 8.68 -30.67 9.08
N GLY A 146 7.67 -30.29 9.87
CA GLY A 146 7.49 -30.80 11.23
C GLY A 146 6.64 -29.93 12.16
N ASP A 147 6.66 -28.61 11.98
CA ASP A 147 6.07 -27.68 12.95
C ASP A 147 4.76 -27.05 12.47
N ARG A 148 3.78 -27.89 12.11
CA ARG A 148 2.40 -27.41 12.05
C ARG A 148 1.82 -27.47 13.45
N LYS A 149 1.85 -26.35 14.18
CA LYS A 149 0.91 -26.12 15.29
C LYS A 149 -0.40 -25.59 14.73
#